data_AF-A0A2V9TPM9-F1
#
_entry.id   AF-A0A2V9TPM9-F1
#
_cell.length_a   1.000
_cell.length_b   1.000
_cell.length_c   1.000
_cell.angle_alpha   90.00
_cell.angle_beta   90.00
_cell.angle_gamma   90.00
#
_symmetry.space_group_name_H-M   'P 1'
#
loop_
_entity.id
_entity.type
_entity.pdbx_description
1 polymer ?
#
loop_
_entity_poly.entity_id
_entity_poly.type
_entity_poly.pdbx_seq_one_letter_code
_entity_poly.pdbx_strand_id
1 'polypeptide(L)'
;VSNGYYAVYVDKPRGHANYCAWHSAGSCGGKQVQFAFFFSLDGDPGCDPQSTVSSESQGLAALANVTGHELSEARSDPQLNAWYDSSGAENADKCAWTFGGPYVSFSNGTRWKIQGNWSNYAFDNNLGYPNSSGQNGCVDGTNVPGPFTR
;
A
#
# COMPACT_ATOMS: atom_id res chain seq x y z
N VAL A 1 3.10 -21.07 13.68
CA VAL A 1 2.15 -20.35 12.80
C VAL A 1 2.63 -20.55 11.37
N SER A 2 1.78 -21.06 10.47
CA SER A 2 2.06 -21.09 9.02
C SER A 2 1.39 -19.87 8.40
N ASN A 3 2.05 -19.22 7.44
CA ASN A 3 1.54 -18.03 6.73
C ASN A 3 1.29 -16.81 7.64
N GLY A 4 2.19 -16.58 8.60
CA GLY A 4 2.20 -15.31 9.35
C GLY A 4 2.75 -14.17 8.49
N TYR A 5 2.16 -12.98 8.62
CA TYR A 5 2.71 -11.73 8.11
C TYR A 5 3.48 -11.02 9.22
N TYR A 6 4.74 -10.68 8.94
CA TYR A 6 5.64 -10.02 9.88
C TYR A 6 6.02 -8.64 9.33
N ALA A 7 5.45 -7.58 9.91
CA ALA A 7 5.87 -6.22 9.60
C ALA A 7 7.14 -5.87 10.40
N VAL A 8 8.21 -5.52 9.70
CA VAL A 8 9.53 -5.21 10.27
C VAL A 8 9.83 -3.73 10.04
N TYR A 9 9.63 -2.93 11.08
CA TYR A 9 9.99 -1.51 11.09
C TYR A 9 11.40 -1.34 11.66
N VAL A 10 12.21 -0.51 10.99
CA VAL A 10 13.57 -0.23 11.44
C VAL A 10 13.85 1.28 11.47
N ASP A 11 14.70 1.69 12.40
CA ASP A 11 15.18 3.08 12.50
C ASP A 11 16.32 3.38 11.51
N LYS A 12 16.34 2.72 10.35
CA LYS A 12 17.34 2.93 9.30
C LYS A 12 16.75 3.74 8.15
N PRO A 13 17.42 4.81 7.71
CA PRO A 13 17.05 5.49 6.47
C PRO A 13 17.08 4.53 5.26
N ARG A 14 16.28 4.84 4.24
CA ARG A 14 16.21 4.08 2.98
C ARG A 14 17.55 3.99 2.24
N GLY A 15 18.41 4.97 2.42
CA GLY A 15 19.72 5.04 1.74
C GLY A 15 19.54 5.16 0.23
N HIS A 16 20.02 4.17 -0.53
CA HIS A 16 19.95 4.14 -1.99
C HIS A 16 18.89 3.16 -2.54
N ALA A 17 18.02 2.60 -1.68
CA ALA A 17 16.96 1.73 -2.17
C ALA A 17 15.95 2.54 -3.01
N ASN A 18 15.48 1.97 -4.13
CA ASN A 18 14.57 2.66 -5.06
C ASN A 18 13.09 2.58 -4.64
N TYR A 19 12.80 2.02 -3.48
CA TYR A 19 11.47 1.75 -2.96
C TYR A 19 11.38 2.17 -1.50
N CYS A 20 10.20 2.61 -1.06
CA CYS A 20 9.97 3.14 0.29
C CYS A 20 9.71 2.05 1.33
N ALA A 21 9.26 0.89 0.88
CA ALA A 21 9.14 -0.35 1.62
C ALA A 21 9.16 -1.50 0.62
N TRP A 22 9.07 -2.73 1.10
CA TRP A 22 8.90 -3.91 0.24
C TRP A 22 8.38 -5.08 1.07
N HIS A 23 7.62 -5.96 0.42
CA HIS A 23 7.21 -7.25 0.97
C HIS A 23 7.92 -8.41 0.28
N SER A 24 7.99 -9.54 0.97
CA SER A 24 8.56 -10.78 0.43
C SER A 24 8.11 -11.99 1.24
N ALA A 25 8.45 -13.17 0.74
CA ALA A 25 8.16 -14.44 1.36
C ALA A 25 9.42 -15.29 1.51
N GLY A 26 9.42 -16.17 2.51
CA GLY A 26 10.53 -17.08 2.77
C GLY A 26 10.15 -18.22 3.71
N SER A 27 11.17 -18.91 4.23
CA SER A 27 10.98 -19.98 5.20
C SER A 27 11.85 -19.78 6.45
N CYS A 28 11.26 -19.93 7.63
CA CYS A 28 11.97 -19.94 8.90
C CYS A 28 11.65 -21.25 9.64
N GLY A 29 12.67 -22.08 9.93
CA GLY A 29 12.46 -23.38 10.57
C GLY A 29 11.51 -24.31 9.81
N GLY A 30 11.51 -24.25 8.47
CA GLY A 30 10.60 -25.01 7.61
C GLY A 30 9.14 -24.51 7.59
N LYS A 31 8.85 -23.34 8.17
CA LYS A 31 7.54 -22.68 8.10
C LYS A 31 7.59 -21.51 7.12
N GLN A 32 6.61 -21.46 6.23
CA GLN A 32 6.46 -20.33 5.32
C GLN A 32 6.05 -19.07 6.08
N VAL A 33 6.73 -17.97 5.77
CA VAL A 33 6.52 -16.65 6.34
C VAL A 33 6.41 -15.62 5.23
N GLN A 34 5.55 -14.64 5.45
CA GLN A 34 5.46 -13.41 4.67
C GLN A 34 5.97 -12.29 5.56
N PHE A 35 6.69 -11.34 5.00
CA PHE A 35 7.14 -10.19 5.76
C PHE A 35 7.14 -8.95 4.89
N ALA A 36 7.09 -7.80 5.53
CA ALA A 36 7.35 -6.52 4.88
C ALA A 36 8.34 -5.73 5.71
N PHE A 37 9.19 -4.98 5.03
CA PHE A 37 10.27 -4.21 5.62
C PHE A 37 10.06 -2.72 5.38
N PHE A 38 10.12 -1.96 6.46
CA PHE A 38 9.83 -0.53 6.47
C PHE A 38 11.04 0.24 7.01
N PHE A 39 11.56 1.14 6.19
CA PHE A 39 12.61 2.08 6.60
C PHE A 39 12.06 3.18 7.52
N SER A 40 12.96 3.96 8.11
CA SER A 40 12.59 5.28 8.62
C SER A 40 12.40 6.23 7.44
N LEU A 41 11.19 6.78 7.30
CA LEU A 41 10.76 7.58 6.14
C LEU A 41 10.50 9.06 6.47
N ASP A 42 10.74 9.50 7.71
CA ASP A 42 10.50 10.90 8.08
C ASP A 42 11.44 11.83 7.31
N GLY A 43 10.87 12.71 6.48
CA GLY A 43 11.60 13.60 5.59
C GLY A 43 12.31 12.89 4.42
N ASP A 44 12.00 11.63 4.11
CA ASP A 44 12.61 10.90 3.00
C ASP A 44 12.02 11.35 1.64
N PRO A 45 12.83 11.95 0.74
CA PRO A 45 12.32 12.48 -0.52
C PRO A 45 11.72 11.39 -1.42
N GLY A 46 10.46 11.57 -1.81
CA GLY A 46 9.72 10.65 -2.67
C GLY A 46 8.95 9.56 -1.93
N CYS A 47 9.06 9.49 -0.60
CA CYS A 47 8.28 8.56 0.23
C CYS A 47 7.17 9.24 1.04
N ASP A 48 7.01 10.55 0.90
CA ASP A 48 6.03 11.36 1.62
C ASP A 48 4.70 11.45 0.85
N PRO A 49 3.57 10.98 1.41
CA PRO A 49 2.26 11.10 0.79
C PRO A 49 1.70 12.53 0.83
N GLN A 50 2.36 13.48 1.49
CA GLN A 50 1.95 14.87 1.69
C GLN A 50 0.59 14.96 2.38
N SER A 51 0.49 14.36 3.57
CA SER A 51 -0.76 14.31 4.30
C SER A 51 -1.15 15.66 4.89
N THR A 52 -2.43 15.98 4.79
CA THR A 52 -3.05 17.15 5.44
C THR A 52 -3.81 16.77 6.70
N VAL A 53 -3.72 15.51 7.16
CA VAL A 53 -4.35 15.06 8.40
C VAL A 53 -3.53 15.60 9.59
N SER A 54 -4.15 16.43 10.43
CA SER A 54 -3.44 17.15 11.49
C SER A 54 -2.97 16.28 12.67
N SER A 55 -3.44 15.04 12.77
CA SER A 55 -3.10 14.12 13.87
C SER A 55 -1.83 13.30 13.61
N GLU A 56 -1.18 13.45 12.45
CA GLU A 56 0.01 12.70 12.07
C GLU A 56 1.16 13.62 11.65
N SER A 57 2.40 13.23 11.95
CA SER A 57 3.58 13.80 11.29
C SER A 57 3.68 13.25 9.86
N GLN A 58 4.46 13.89 8.99
CA GLN A 58 4.66 13.37 7.63
C GLN A 58 5.37 12.01 7.64
N GLY A 59 6.36 11.78 8.52
CA GLY A 59 6.95 10.45 8.68
C GLY A 59 5.97 9.36 9.12
N LEU A 60 5.00 9.70 10.00
CA LEU A 60 3.95 8.76 10.38
C LEU A 60 2.99 8.48 9.21
N ALA A 61 2.61 9.51 8.46
CA ALA A 61 1.79 9.37 7.26
C ALA A 61 2.49 8.52 6.19
N ALA A 62 3.79 8.74 5.97
CA ALA A 62 4.62 7.97 5.06
C ALA A 62 4.64 6.49 5.45
N LEU A 63 4.93 6.18 6.72
CA LEU A 63 4.90 4.81 7.23
C LEU A 63 3.51 4.19 7.09
N ALA A 64 2.43 4.90 7.41
CA ALA A 64 1.08 4.39 7.28
C ALA A 64 0.71 4.06 5.82
N ASN A 65 1.07 4.93 4.88
CA ASN A 65 0.82 4.73 3.45
C ASN A 65 1.53 3.48 2.92
N VAL A 66 2.85 3.38 3.14
CA VAL A 66 3.62 2.22 2.65
C VAL A 66 3.26 0.94 3.41
N THR A 67 2.89 1.02 4.68
CA THR A 67 2.37 -0.13 5.43
C THR A 67 1.10 -0.68 4.81
N GLY A 68 0.18 0.21 4.43
CA GLY A 68 -1.05 -0.18 3.73
C GLY A 68 -0.76 -0.82 2.38
N HIS A 69 0.18 -0.25 1.62
CA HIS A 69 0.66 -0.79 0.35
C HIS A 69 1.20 -2.23 0.51
N GLU A 70 2.26 -2.42 1.30
CA GLU A 70 2.92 -3.73 1.44
C GLU A 70 2.02 -4.78 2.09
N LEU A 71 1.15 -4.37 3.02
CA LEU A 71 0.19 -5.30 3.62
C LEU A 71 -0.81 -5.80 2.57
N SER A 72 -1.27 -4.93 1.68
CA SER A 72 -2.23 -5.31 0.65
C SER A 72 -1.62 -6.27 -0.37
N GLU A 73 -0.38 -6.00 -0.78
CA GLU A 73 0.37 -6.88 -1.70
C GLU A 73 0.70 -8.20 -1.03
N ALA A 74 1.28 -8.22 0.17
CA ALA A 74 1.55 -9.48 0.89
C ALA A 74 0.29 -10.34 1.10
N ARG A 75 -0.90 -9.71 1.22
CA ARG A 75 -2.17 -10.43 1.36
C ARG A 75 -2.72 -10.99 0.05
N SER A 76 -2.40 -10.35 -1.08
CA SER A 76 -2.87 -10.77 -2.41
C SER A 76 -1.85 -11.63 -3.15
N ASP A 77 -0.56 -11.44 -2.85
CA ASP A 77 0.57 -12.24 -3.29
C ASP A 77 1.45 -12.74 -2.12
N PRO A 78 0.95 -13.70 -1.33
CA PRO A 78 1.67 -14.21 -0.16
C PRO A 78 2.95 -15.02 -0.47
N GLN A 79 3.23 -15.31 -1.74
CA GLN A 79 4.37 -16.15 -2.14
C GLN A 79 5.18 -15.57 -3.30
N LEU A 80 4.92 -14.33 -3.70
CA LEU A 80 5.54 -13.65 -4.85
C LEU A 80 5.30 -14.41 -6.17
N ASN A 81 4.11 -14.98 -6.33
CA ASN A 81 3.69 -15.77 -7.49
C ASN A 81 2.26 -15.48 -7.96
N ALA A 82 1.71 -14.33 -7.58
CA ALA A 82 0.42 -13.86 -8.07
C ALA A 82 0.54 -13.21 -9.45
N TRP A 83 -0.53 -12.54 -9.87
CA TRP A 83 -0.57 -11.86 -11.16
C TRP A 83 0.13 -10.49 -11.06
N TYR A 84 0.78 -10.11 -12.15
CA TYR A 84 1.31 -8.78 -12.39
C TYR A 84 0.72 -8.26 -13.69
N ASP A 85 0.63 -6.94 -13.87
CA ASP A 85 0.32 -6.39 -15.18
C ASP A 85 1.52 -6.46 -16.14
N SER A 86 1.35 -5.98 -17.39
CA SER A 86 2.40 -6.02 -18.41
C SER A 86 3.63 -5.18 -18.08
N SER A 87 3.52 -4.25 -17.13
CA SER A 87 4.61 -3.41 -16.63
C SER A 87 5.26 -3.99 -15.37
N GLY A 88 4.78 -5.13 -14.88
CA GLY A 88 5.26 -5.78 -13.67
C GLY A 88 4.66 -5.21 -12.38
N ALA A 89 3.55 -4.47 -12.45
CA ALA A 89 2.93 -3.87 -11.27
C ALA A 89 1.91 -4.84 -10.63
N GLU A 90 1.99 -4.99 -9.31
CA GLU A 90 0.97 -5.63 -8.48
C GLU A 90 -0.26 -4.72 -8.28
N ASN A 91 -1.22 -5.17 -7.47
CA ASN A 91 -2.46 -4.43 -7.25
C ASN A 91 -2.25 -3.10 -6.49
N ALA A 92 -1.30 -2.97 -5.56
CA ALA A 92 -1.04 -1.71 -4.86
C ALA A 92 -0.07 -0.82 -5.65
N ASP A 93 0.93 -1.40 -6.31
CA ASP A 93 1.81 -0.73 -7.27
C ASP A 93 1.05 0.11 -8.30
N LYS A 94 0.01 -0.47 -8.90
CA LYS A 94 -0.81 0.22 -9.91
C LYS A 94 -1.50 1.48 -9.40
N CYS A 95 -1.60 1.65 -8.08
CA CYS A 95 -2.19 2.82 -7.43
C CYS A 95 -1.17 3.61 -6.60
N ALA A 96 0.12 3.27 -6.70
CA ALA A 96 1.19 3.90 -5.96
C ALA A 96 1.16 5.42 -6.11
N TRP A 97 1.22 6.12 -4.97
CA TRP A 97 1.23 7.59 -4.88
C TRP A 97 0.02 8.30 -5.49
N THR A 98 -1.08 7.58 -5.72
CA THR A 98 -2.37 8.15 -6.10
C THR A 98 -3.39 7.93 -4.99
N PHE A 99 -4.28 8.91 -4.81
CA PHE A 99 -5.20 8.94 -3.68
C PHE A 99 -6.58 9.38 -4.17
N GLY A 100 -7.64 8.67 -3.75
CA GLY A 100 -9.01 9.02 -4.11
C GLY A 100 -9.54 10.25 -3.37
N GLY A 101 -8.79 10.77 -2.39
CA GLY A 101 -9.14 11.93 -1.58
C GLY A 101 -8.02 12.32 -0.61
N PRO A 102 -8.29 13.27 0.32
CA PRO A 102 -7.28 13.75 1.26
C PRO A 102 -6.89 12.71 2.33
N TYR A 103 -7.77 11.75 2.64
CA TYR A 103 -7.57 10.71 3.65
C TYR A 103 -8.66 9.64 3.54
N VAL A 104 -8.36 8.43 4.03
CA VAL A 104 -9.31 7.36 4.34
C VAL A 104 -9.81 7.44 5.77
N SER A 105 -11.11 7.20 5.98
CA SER A 105 -11.73 7.20 7.31
C SER A 105 -11.99 5.78 7.79
N PHE A 106 -11.51 5.44 8.99
CA PHE A 106 -11.72 4.13 9.61
C PHE A 106 -12.91 4.16 10.58
N SER A 107 -13.44 2.97 10.91
CA SER A 107 -14.60 2.81 11.80
C SER A 107 -14.39 3.35 13.22
N ASN A 108 -13.13 3.49 13.65
CA ASN A 108 -12.75 4.10 14.92
C ASN A 108 -12.68 5.64 14.87
N GLY A 109 -13.07 6.26 13.75
CA GLY A 109 -13.07 7.71 13.55
C GLY A 109 -11.71 8.31 13.17
N THR A 110 -10.65 7.49 13.09
CA THR A 110 -9.33 7.97 12.64
C THR A 110 -9.29 8.18 11.13
N ARG A 111 -8.42 9.10 10.69
CA ARG A 111 -8.21 9.45 9.30
C ARG A 111 -6.74 9.27 8.97
N TRP A 112 -6.44 8.71 7.80
CA TRP A 112 -5.07 8.42 7.36
C TRP A 112 -4.93 8.67 5.87
N LYS A 113 -3.81 9.23 5.41
CA LYS A 113 -3.55 9.33 3.98
C LYS A 113 -2.88 8.05 3.48
N ILE A 114 -3.71 7.13 2.99
CA ILE A 114 -3.29 5.81 2.49
C ILE A 114 -3.82 5.68 1.07
N GLN A 115 -2.97 5.22 0.15
CA GLN A 115 -3.35 4.91 -1.22
C GLN A 115 -4.35 3.75 -1.29
N GLY A 116 -5.00 3.61 -2.44
CA GLY A 116 -5.89 2.49 -2.72
C GLY A 116 -5.20 1.30 -3.36
N ASN A 117 -6.03 0.35 -3.79
CA ASN A 117 -5.64 -0.81 -4.59
C ASN A 117 -6.36 -0.81 -5.92
N TRP A 118 -5.75 -1.45 -6.91
CA TRP A 118 -6.32 -1.63 -8.22
C TRP A 118 -7.45 -2.67 -8.22
N SER A 119 -8.53 -2.37 -8.93
CA SER A 119 -9.62 -3.29 -9.22
C SER A 119 -9.93 -3.27 -10.71
N ASN A 120 -9.78 -4.43 -11.38
CA ASN A 120 -10.19 -4.58 -12.77
C ASN A 120 -11.67 -4.25 -12.97
N TYR A 121 -12.53 -4.64 -12.01
CA TYR A 121 -13.94 -4.29 -12.05
C TYR A 121 -14.16 -2.77 -12.03
N ALA A 122 -13.44 -2.04 -11.17
CA ALA A 122 -13.55 -0.59 -11.12
C ALA A 122 -13.04 0.07 -12.40
N PHE A 123 -11.96 -0.46 -12.98
CA PHE A 123 -11.43 -0.01 -14.27
C PHE A 123 -12.43 -0.24 -15.42
N ASP A 124 -12.94 -1.46 -15.57
CA ASP A 124 -13.84 -1.85 -16.65
C ASP A 124 -15.18 -1.08 -16.60
N ASN A 125 -15.59 -0.64 -15.41
CA ASN A 125 -16.83 0.10 -15.19
C ASN A 125 -16.62 1.61 -14.94
N ASN A 126 -15.38 2.09 -15.05
CA ASN A 126 -15.01 3.49 -14.80
C ASN A 126 -15.53 4.01 -13.43
N LEU A 127 -15.39 3.19 -12.40
CA LEU A 127 -15.79 3.50 -11.03
C LEU A 127 -14.61 4.01 -10.21
N GLY A 128 -13.38 3.60 -10.53
CA GLY A 128 -12.14 3.96 -9.83
C GLY A 128 -11.74 5.42 -9.98
N TYR A 129 -10.85 5.88 -9.10
CA TYR A 129 -10.06 7.10 -9.36
C TYR A 129 -8.83 6.77 -10.22
N PRO A 130 -8.24 7.76 -10.91
CA PRO A 130 -7.14 7.52 -11.84
C PRO A 130 -5.85 7.15 -11.12
N ASN A 131 -5.14 6.15 -11.63
CA ASN A 131 -3.72 5.95 -11.33
C ASN A 131 -2.82 7.01 -12.00
N SER A 132 -1.51 6.87 -11.84
CA SER A 132 -0.50 7.78 -12.45
C SER A 132 -0.55 7.82 -13.98
N SER A 133 -1.14 6.79 -14.62
CA SER A 133 -1.36 6.72 -16.07
C SER A 133 -2.75 7.19 -16.51
N GLY A 134 -3.56 7.74 -15.59
CA GLY A 134 -4.92 8.22 -15.88
C GLY A 134 -5.98 7.14 -16.01
N GLN A 135 -5.69 5.90 -15.57
CA GLN A 135 -6.62 4.78 -15.69
C GLN A 135 -7.47 4.66 -14.41
N ASN A 136 -8.79 4.69 -14.57
CA ASN A 136 -9.77 4.75 -13.47
C ASN A 136 -10.03 3.40 -12.80
N GLY A 137 -8.98 2.76 -12.27
CA GLY A 137 -9.05 1.45 -11.63
C GLY A 137 -8.75 1.43 -10.13
N CYS A 138 -8.31 2.56 -9.54
CA CYS A 138 -7.94 2.60 -8.13
C CYS A 138 -9.16 2.81 -7.23
N VAL A 139 -9.25 2.02 -6.18
CA VAL A 139 -10.33 2.09 -5.18
C VAL A 139 -9.75 2.15 -3.78
N ASP A 140 -10.40 2.89 -2.90
CA ASP A 140 -10.01 3.03 -1.50
C ASP A 140 -11.26 3.05 -0.60
N GLY A 141 -11.06 3.14 0.72
CA GLY A 141 -12.15 3.19 1.70
C GLY A 141 -12.91 4.52 1.76
N THR A 142 -12.80 5.41 0.76
CA THR A 142 -13.38 6.77 0.79
C THR A 142 -14.49 6.96 -0.24
N ASN A 143 -14.14 7.68 -1.30
CA ASN A 143 -14.99 8.23 -2.34
C ASN A 143 -15.31 7.18 -3.39
N VAL A 144 -14.46 6.16 -3.52
CA VAL A 144 -14.68 5.03 -4.39
C VAL A 144 -14.55 3.73 -3.61
N PRO A 145 -15.58 3.36 -2.82
CA PRO A 145 -15.62 2.05 -2.21
C PRO A 145 -15.55 0.99 -3.30
N GLY A 146 -14.52 0.14 -3.24
CA GLY A 146 -14.43 -1.02 -4.12
C GLY A 146 -15.68 -1.91 -4.02
N PRO A 147 -15.92 -2.82 -4.99
CA PRO A 147 -17.15 -3.62 -5.07
C PRO A 147 -17.35 -4.60 -3.89
N PHE A 148 -16.39 -4.70 -2.97
CA PHE A 148 -16.43 -5.59 -1.80
C PHE A 148 -16.95 -4.91 -0.52
N THR A 149 -17.74 -3.84 -0.62
CA THR A 149 -18.59 -3.42 0.49
C THR A 149 -19.76 -4.40 0.64
N ARG A 150 -19.53 -5.52 1.32
CA ARG A 150 -20.60 -6.30 1.93
C ARG A 150 -20.77 -5.88 3.38
#